data_AF-A0A2K3K6J0-F1
#
_entry.id   AF-A0A2K3K6J0-F1
#
_cell.length_a   1.000
_cell.length_b   1.000
_cell.length_c   1.000
_cell.angle_alpha   90.00
_cell.angle_beta   90.00
_cell.angle_gamma   90.00
#
_symmetry.space_group_name_H-M   'P 1'
#
loop_
_entity.id
_entity.type
_entity.pdbx_description
1 polymer ?
#
loop_
_entity_poly.entity_id
_entity_poly.type
_entity_poly.pdbx_seq_one_letter_code
_entity_poly.pdbx_strand_id
1 'polypeptide(L)'
;GGLPMYVATRGLYRMKPPTIIVPISVKEDVEKLFEIHRKMDQSELKHNLVGLDVGEEFSLRDDLKVKAFLTYHVIPSQVANFEQIAIVIRN
;
A
#
# COMPACT_ATOMS: atom_id res chain seq x y z
N GLY A 1 0.81 -9.41 -6.06
CA GLY A 1 1.37 -9.44 -7.43
C GLY A 1 1.47 -8.06 -8.06
N GLY A 2 0.39 -7.29 -8.16
CA GLY A 2 0.37 -6.07 -8.99
C GLY A 2 1.17 -4.86 -8.50
N LEU A 3 1.53 -4.77 -7.20
CA LEU A 3 2.20 -3.58 -6.65
C LEU A 3 3.59 -3.30 -7.26
N PRO A 4 4.53 -4.27 -7.30
CA PRO A 4 5.80 -4.08 -8.00
C PRO A 4 5.63 -3.72 -9.47
N MET A 5 4.71 -4.37 -10.17
CA MET A 5 4.41 -4.08 -11.58
C MET A 5 3.94 -2.64 -11.75
N TYR A 6 3.02 -2.16 -10.92
CA TYR A 6 2.56 -0.77 -10.95
C TYR A 6 3.72 0.22 -10.78
N VAL A 7 4.60 0.00 -9.80
CA VAL A 7 5.78 0.87 -9.58
C VAL A 7 6.73 0.81 -10.79
N ALA A 8 7.01 -0.37 -11.31
CA ALA A 8 7.84 -0.57 -12.49
C ALA A 8 7.28 0.18 -13.71
N THR A 9 5.97 0.05 -13.98
CA THR A 9 5.30 0.75 -15.08
C THR A 9 5.44 2.27 -14.96
N ARG A 10 5.29 2.84 -13.76
CA ARG A 10 5.54 4.29 -13.56
C ARG A 10 6.99 4.67 -13.83
N GLY A 11 7.94 3.84 -13.44
CA GLY A 11 9.36 4.01 -13.76
C GLY A 11 9.63 4.01 -15.27
N LEU A 12 9.04 3.06 -16.00
CA LEU A 12 9.15 2.96 -17.47
C LEU A 12 8.65 4.24 -18.16
N TYR A 13 7.54 4.80 -17.69
CA TYR A 13 7.00 6.06 -18.20
C TYR A 13 7.62 7.32 -17.59
N ARG A 14 8.71 7.20 -16.81
CA ARG A 14 9.42 8.31 -16.13
C ARG A 14 8.48 9.20 -15.29
N MET A 15 7.43 8.60 -14.73
CA MET A 15 6.52 9.30 -13.85
C MET A 15 7.15 9.48 -12.46
N LYS A 16 6.62 10.44 -11.70
CA LYS A 16 6.96 10.59 -10.28
C LYS A 16 6.72 9.26 -9.53
N PRO A 17 7.65 8.81 -8.66
CA PRO A 17 7.43 7.66 -7.79
C PRO A 17 6.10 7.73 -7.03
N PRO A 18 5.32 6.64 -6.96
CA PRO A 18 4.07 6.63 -6.21
C PRO A 18 4.30 6.62 -4.70
N THR A 19 3.36 7.19 -3.96
CA THR A 19 3.18 6.89 -2.53
C THR A 19 2.13 5.79 -2.41
N ILE A 20 2.48 4.72 -1.71
CA ILE A 20 1.66 3.53 -1.49
C ILE A 20 1.32 3.51 -0.01
N ILE A 21 0.03 3.49 0.31
CA ILE A 21 -0.45 3.50 1.69
C ILE A 21 -1.08 2.14 1.94
N VAL A 22 -0.63 1.47 3.00
CA VAL A 22 -1.08 0.12 3.38
C VAL A 22 -1.37 0.07 4.88
N PRO A 23 -2.17 -0.89 5.35
CA PRO A 23 -2.24 -1.20 6.77
C PRO A 23 -0.86 -1.46 7.37
N ILE A 24 -0.62 -0.96 8.59
CA ILE A 24 0.66 -1.19 9.28
C ILE A 24 0.96 -2.69 9.43
N SER A 25 -0.07 -3.52 9.60
CA SER A 25 0.03 -4.98 9.77
C SER A 25 0.63 -5.72 8.58
N VAL A 26 0.53 -5.17 7.35
CA VAL A 26 1.08 -5.80 6.12
C VAL A 26 2.26 -5.04 5.55
N LYS A 27 2.71 -3.95 6.21
CA LYS A 27 3.77 -3.09 5.69
C LYS A 27 5.06 -3.87 5.46
N GLU A 28 5.49 -4.67 6.43
CA GLU A 28 6.73 -5.45 6.36
C GLU A 28 6.68 -6.48 5.20
N ASP A 29 5.54 -7.13 5.00
CA ASP A 29 5.37 -8.09 3.90
C ASP A 29 5.45 -7.40 2.53
N VAL A 30 4.92 -6.17 2.42
CA VAL A 30 5.02 -5.36 1.20
C VAL A 30 6.47 -4.89 0.98
N GLU A 31 7.21 -4.54 2.03
CA GLU A 31 8.64 -4.21 1.93
C GLU A 31 9.45 -5.40 1.39
N LYS A 32 9.24 -6.60 1.95
CA LYS A 32 9.84 -7.86 1.48
C LYS A 32 9.46 -8.16 0.04
N LEU A 33 8.20 -7.94 -0.34
CA LEU A 33 7.74 -8.11 -1.72
C LEU A 33 8.56 -7.26 -2.70
N PHE A 34 8.80 -5.99 -2.37
CA PHE A 34 9.62 -5.12 -3.21
C PHE A 34 11.09 -5.55 -3.21
N GLU A 35 11.65 -5.93 -2.07
CA GLU A 35 13.02 -6.41 -1.98
C GLU A 35 13.26 -7.62 -2.89
N ILE A 36 12.36 -8.60 -2.86
CA ILE A 36 12.41 -9.79 -3.72
C ILE A 36 12.37 -9.40 -5.19
N HIS A 37 11.48 -8.49 -5.59
CA HIS A 37 11.39 -8.04 -6.98
C HIS A 37 12.68 -7.34 -7.43
N ARG A 38 13.23 -6.41 -6.63
CA ARG A 38 14.51 -5.75 -6.94
C ARG A 38 15.65 -6.75 -7.12
N LYS A 39 15.71 -7.80 -6.29
CA LYS A 39 16.73 -8.86 -6.43
C LYS A 39 16.58 -9.64 -7.74
N MET A 40 15.34 -9.87 -8.20
CA MET A 40 15.08 -10.63 -9.42
C MET A 40 15.30 -9.81 -10.70
N ASP A 41 14.81 -8.57 -10.76
CA ASP A 41 14.82 -7.75 -11.98
C ASP A 41 15.89 -6.64 -12.01
N GLN A 42 16.67 -6.51 -10.91
CA GLN A 42 17.71 -5.49 -10.74
C GLN A 42 17.21 -4.05 -10.92
N SER A 43 15.91 -3.82 -10.76
CA SER A 43 15.31 -2.49 -10.87
C SER A 43 15.27 -1.78 -9.51
N GLU A 44 15.24 -0.45 -9.53
CA GLU A 44 15.22 0.34 -8.29
C GLU A 44 13.85 0.30 -7.59
N LEU A 45 12.75 0.12 -8.34
CA LEU A 45 11.36 0.21 -7.89
C LEU A 45 11.15 1.37 -6.90
N LYS A 46 11.45 2.60 -7.32
CA LYS A 46 11.32 3.81 -6.48
C LYS A 46 9.87 4.03 -6.08
N HIS A 47 9.59 4.01 -4.78
CA HIS A 47 8.28 4.28 -4.19
C HIS A 47 8.45 4.80 -2.75
N ASN A 48 7.39 5.42 -2.23
CA ASN A 48 7.27 5.73 -0.80
C ASN A 48 6.21 4.81 -0.20
N LEU A 49 6.55 4.01 0.81
CA LEU A 49 5.61 3.12 1.48
C LEU A 49 5.25 3.66 2.86
N VAL A 50 3.96 3.94 3.06
CA VAL A 50 3.41 4.45 4.31
C VAL A 50 2.51 3.38 4.90
N GLY A 51 2.82 2.96 6.13
CA GLY A 51 1.92 2.14 6.93
C GLY A 51 1.00 3.05 7.73
N LEU A 52 -0.29 2.72 7.80
CA LEU A 52 -1.25 3.39 8.67
C LEU A 52 -1.89 2.38 9.62
N ASP A 53 -1.98 2.77 10.88
CA ASP A 53 -2.76 2.09 11.90
C ASP A 53 -4.17 2.71 12.03
N VAL A 54 -5.08 1.99 12.67
CA VAL A 54 -6.47 2.42 12.88
C VAL A 54 -6.51 3.79 13.56
N GLY A 55 -7.25 4.71 12.95
CA GLY A 55 -7.40 6.07 13.48
C GLY A 55 -6.34 7.05 12.99
N GLU A 56 -5.25 6.58 12.38
CA GLU A 56 -4.26 7.46 11.76
C GLU A 56 -4.75 8.04 10.43
N GLU A 57 -4.28 9.26 10.15
CA GLU A 57 -4.56 10.01 8.94
C GLU A 57 -3.26 10.40 8.24
N PHE A 58 -3.25 10.29 6.91
CA PHE A 58 -2.16 10.71 6.05
C PHE A 58 -2.66 11.71 5.02
N SER A 59 -2.04 12.89 4.98
CA SER A 59 -2.35 13.89 3.95
C SER A 59 -1.51 13.60 2.70
N LEU A 60 -2.16 13.14 1.63
CA LEU A 60 -1.49 12.88 0.36
C LEU A 60 -1.26 14.20 -0.40
N ARG A 61 -2.19 15.15 -0.26
CA ARG A 61 -2.18 16.53 -0.76
C ARG A 61 -3.00 17.39 0.20
N ASP A 62 -2.93 18.72 0.08
CA ASP A 62 -3.64 19.64 0.98
C ASP A 62 -5.16 19.42 0.99
N ASP A 63 -5.71 18.98 -0.15
CA ASP A 63 -7.12 18.68 -0.39
C ASP A 63 -7.45 17.17 -0.31
N LEU A 64 -6.49 16.31 0.04
CA LEU A 64 -6.68 14.87 -0.04
C LEU A 64 -6.08 14.14 1.15
N LYS A 65 -6.96 13.63 2.00
CA LYS A 65 -6.60 12.87 3.20
C LYS A 65 -6.99 11.42 3.09
N VAL A 66 -6.18 10.59 3.72
CA VAL A 66 -6.32 9.15 3.73
C VAL A 66 -6.43 8.70 5.17
N LYS A 67 -7.48 7.96 5.52
CA LYS A 67 -7.72 7.50 6.89
C LYS A 67 -7.84 5.99 6.95
N ALA A 68 -7.14 5.39 7.90
CA ALA A 68 -7.27 3.99 8.25
C ALA A 68 -8.43 3.78 9.24
N PHE A 69 -9.31 2.83 8.95
CA PHE A 69 -10.44 2.45 9.81
C PHE A 69 -10.64 0.94 9.78
N LEU A 70 -11.25 0.41 10.84
CA LEU A 70 -11.59 -1.00 10.93
C LEU A 70 -12.71 -1.34 9.96
N THR A 71 -12.49 -2.37 9.16
CA THR A 71 -13.55 -3.01 8.40
C THR A 71 -13.88 -4.36 8.97
N TYR A 72 -15.18 -4.58 9.16
CA TYR A 72 -15.74 -5.89 9.47
C TYR A 72 -16.15 -6.52 8.16
N HIS A 73 -15.38 -7.51 7.70
CA HIS A 73 -15.75 -8.29 6.53
C HIS A 73 -16.81 -9.32 6.92
N VAL A 74 -18.06 -9.08 6.51
CA VAL A 74 -19.22 -9.92 6.85
C VAL A 74 -19.27 -11.21 6.00
N ILE A 75 -18.57 -11.23 4.85
CA ILE A 75 -18.43 -12.44 4.04
C ILE A 75 -17.18 -13.19 4.50
N PRO A 76 -17.29 -14.47 4.92
CA PRO A 76 -16.13 -15.28 5.21
C PRO A 76 -15.31 -15.44 3.92
N SER A 77 -14.20 -14.72 3.84
CA SER A 77 -13.06 -15.15 3.02
C SER A 77 -12.69 -16.56 3.51
N GLN A 78 -12.34 -17.47 2.60
CA GLN A 78 -12.07 -18.88 2.91
C GLN A 78 -10.99 -19.09 4.00
N VAL A 79 -10.29 -18.04 4.40
CA VAL A 79 -9.41 -18.01 5.56
C VAL A 79 -9.74 -16.76 6.40
N ALA A 80 -10.36 -17.01 7.55
CA ALA A 80 -10.53 -16.20 8.77
C ALA A 80 -11.34 -14.88 8.75
N ASN A 81 -12.10 -14.71 9.85
CA ASN A 81 -12.64 -13.43 10.31
C ASN A 81 -11.45 -12.55 10.73
N PHE A 82 -10.91 -11.75 9.82
CA PHE A 82 -9.89 -10.78 10.13
C PHE A 82 -10.53 -9.40 10.29
N GLU A 83 -10.27 -8.74 11.42
CA GLU A 83 -10.35 -7.29 11.48
C GLU A 83 -9.31 -6.75 10.49
N GLN A 84 -9.77 -6.28 9.33
CA GLN A 84 -8.90 -5.71 8.32
C GLN A 84 -8.95 -4.19 8.44
N ILE A 85 -7.78 -3.56 8.48
CA ILE A 85 -7.68 -2.12 8.35
C ILE A 85 -7.93 -1.79 6.87
N ALA A 86 -8.96 -1.01 6.58
CA ALA A 86 -9.18 -0.44 5.27
C ALA A 86 -8.75 1.02 5.25
N ILE A 87 -8.43 1.49 4.05
CA ILE A 87 -7.97 2.84 3.81
C ILE A 87 -9.02 3.55 2.94
N VAL A 88 -9.58 4.64 3.43
CA VAL A 88 -10.50 5.50 2.67
C VAL A 88 -9.84 6.83 2.35
N ILE A 89 -10.07 7.30 1.12
CA ILE A 89 -9.61 8.58 0.61
C ILE A 89 -10.77 9.58 0.70
N ARG A 90 -10.57 10.74 1.35
CA ARG A 90 -11.54 11.84 1.46
C ARG A 90 -10.97 13.12 0.84
N ASN A 91 -11.82 13.83 0.08
CA ASN A 91 -11.60 15.20 -0.39
C ASN A 91 -12.08 16.21 0.66
#